data_AF-R5EDT6-F1
#
_entry.id   AF-R5EDT6-F1
#
_cell.length_a   1.000
_cell.length_b   1.000
_cell.length_c   1.000
_cell.angle_alpha   90.00
_cell.angle_beta   90.00
_cell.angle_gamma   90.00
#
_symmetry.space_group_name_H-M   'P 1'
#
loop_
_entity.id
_entity.type
_entity.pdbx_description
1 polymer ?
#
loop_
_entity_poly.entity_id
_entity_poly.type
_entity_poly.pdbx_seq_one_letter_code
_entity_poly.pdbx_strand_id
1 'polypeptide(L)'
;MKMRRLISAIIALLLVANLSVTAFAAEWYLEDGDITVSAGDSGQTVSQGGGAAVEDNAPVIKGSSTENTVTINAENDQTANVTLSGVNIDVRDKGKAAVSTTGEGNVSIELNGGSTLRSGYEHAGLEKNNGGSLTIGDENKDGKLTAEGGKYGAGIGGGYYENGSDITITGGKVKATGGRRGAGIGGGNYRIGKDITISGGEVNAIGGVTGAGIGGGCYGDGNNITVSGDAKLKVQGGVKDKHYGAGAGIGNGGKYGNHGGPNGAEVEPDICELNPSGKIEYYAPGSDKTGTPSKTVANPTGDHVWNSGTVTKPATCTEKGVRTYTCTSSIWHQRRRGGAGYLRAEPRRKNRILRAPQTHVGNSQQNGHQPHRRLCMGQRQGDDARHLHGKGG
;
A
#
# COMPACT_ATOMS: atom_id res chain seq x y z
N MET A 1 84.48 -15.94 -18.72
CA MET A 1 83.70 -16.74 -17.74
C MET A 1 82.61 -15.82 -17.19
N LYS A 2 81.32 -16.09 -17.08
CA LYS A 2 80.33 -17.11 -17.49
C LYS A 2 79.01 -16.31 -17.44
N MET A 3 78.30 -16.12 -18.54
CA MET A 3 77.17 -16.94 -19.01
C MET A 3 75.82 -16.72 -18.28
N ARG A 4 74.94 -15.96 -18.97
CA ARG A 4 73.50 -16.17 -19.27
C ARG A 4 72.45 -16.46 -18.15
N ARG A 5 71.44 -15.57 -18.15
CA ARG A 5 69.95 -15.73 -18.14
C ARG A 5 69.30 -16.61 -17.06
N LEU A 6 68.26 -16.08 -16.39
CA LEU A 6 66.85 -16.54 -16.47
C LEU A 6 65.90 -15.66 -15.62
N ILE A 7 64.65 -15.63 -16.09
CA ILE A 7 63.47 -14.85 -15.68
C ILE A 7 62.93 -15.30 -14.32
N SER A 8 62.39 -14.39 -13.49
CA SER A 8 61.26 -14.75 -12.63
C SER A 8 60.41 -13.53 -12.29
N ALA A 9 59.17 -13.55 -12.75
CA ALA A 9 58.13 -12.61 -12.41
C ALA A 9 57.70 -12.81 -10.95
N ILE A 10 57.70 -11.75 -10.16
CA ILE A 10 56.83 -11.66 -8.99
C ILE A 10 55.99 -10.41 -9.17
N ILE A 11 54.80 -10.67 -9.69
CA ILE A 11 53.61 -9.83 -9.61
C ILE A 11 53.52 -9.35 -8.17
N ALA A 12 53.84 -8.08 -7.92
CA ALA A 12 53.45 -7.42 -6.70
C ALA A 12 51.92 -7.34 -6.74
N LEU A 13 51.34 -8.31 -6.06
CA LEU A 13 49.93 -8.53 -5.80
C LEU A 13 49.28 -7.18 -5.44
N LEU A 14 48.69 -6.53 -6.45
CA LEU A 14 47.56 -5.62 -6.30
C LEU A 14 46.41 -6.47 -5.73
N LEU A 15 46.54 -6.83 -4.45
CA LEU A 15 45.40 -7.16 -3.61
C LEU A 15 44.73 -5.80 -3.33
N VAL A 16 44.12 -5.20 -4.36
CA VAL A 16 42.91 -4.43 -4.12
C VAL A 16 42.00 -5.50 -3.58
N ALA A 17 41.93 -5.55 -2.26
CA ALA A 17 40.98 -6.37 -1.58
C ALA A 17 39.64 -5.90 -2.16
N ASN A 18 39.06 -6.72 -3.03
CA ASN A 18 37.62 -6.79 -3.23
C ASN A 18 37.03 -7.25 -1.90
N LEU A 19 37.28 -6.48 -0.84
CA LEU A 19 36.37 -6.39 0.28
C LEU A 19 35.12 -5.88 -0.42
N SER A 20 34.23 -6.82 -0.74
CA SER A 20 32.82 -6.55 -0.71
C SER A 20 32.61 -5.76 0.58
N VAL A 21 32.56 -4.44 0.47
CA VAL A 21 32.10 -3.60 1.56
C VAL A 21 30.68 -4.09 1.71
N THR A 22 30.48 -4.98 2.67
CA THR A 22 29.16 -5.19 3.23
C THR A 22 28.77 -3.81 3.70
N ALA A 23 28.00 -3.11 2.87
CA ALA A 23 27.43 -1.83 3.20
C ALA A 23 26.50 -2.13 4.37
N PHE A 24 27.02 -1.97 5.58
CA PHE A 24 26.20 -1.96 6.78
C PHE A 24 25.28 -0.76 6.63
N ALA A 25 23.98 -0.99 6.87
CA ALA A 25 22.99 0.05 6.98
C ALA A 25 23.52 1.18 7.88
N ALA A 26 23.77 2.36 7.33
CA ALA A 26 24.24 3.48 8.12
C ALA A 26 23.05 4.12 8.85
N GLU A 27 23.31 4.69 10.02
CA GLU A 27 22.31 5.40 10.80
C GLU A 27 22.38 6.90 10.47
N TRP A 28 21.24 7.48 10.12
CA TRP A 28 21.10 8.88 9.74
C TRP A 28 20.15 9.58 10.71
N TYR A 29 20.65 10.62 11.38
CA TYR A 29 19.98 11.23 12.53
C TYR A 29 19.38 12.59 12.17
N LEU A 30 18.08 12.78 12.39
CA LEU A 30 17.35 14.00 12.02
C LEU A 30 17.89 15.29 12.65
N GLU A 31 18.62 15.22 13.76
CA GLU A 31 19.31 16.37 14.37
C GLU A 31 20.41 16.97 13.46
N ASP A 32 20.96 16.19 12.53
CA ASP A 32 22.07 16.63 11.67
C ASP A 32 21.61 17.31 10.37
N GLY A 33 20.28 17.41 10.14
CA GLY A 33 19.69 18.15 9.03
C GLY A 33 18.62 17.37 8.27
N ASP A 34 18.07 17.99 7.23
CA ASP A 34 17.20 17.33 6.25
C ASP A 34 17.91 16.12 5.64
N ILE A 35 17.21 14.99 5.52
CA ILE A 35 17.75 13.74 4.97
C ILE A 35 17.08 13.48 3.62
N THR A 36 17.89 13.25 2.59
CA THR A 36 17.39 12.84 1.27
C THR A 36 18.00 11.50 0.89
N VAL A 37 17.15 10.50 0.70
CA VAL A 37 17.50 9.20 0.12
C VAL A 37 17.18 9.22 -1.37
N SER A 38 18.13 8.85 -2.22
CA SER A 38 17.98 8.88 -3.68
C SER A 38 18.41 7.54 -4.29
N ALA A 39 17.48 6.82 -4.90
CA ALA A 39 17.74 5.62 -5.68
C ALA A 39 17.74 5.92 -7.19
N GLY A 40 18.86 5.64 -7.85
CA GLY A 40 19.07 5.83 -9.28
C GLY A 40 19.82 4.65 -9.91
N ASP A 41 20.16 4.76 -11.20
CA ASP A 41 20.83 3.68 -11.93
C ASP A 41 22.19 3.24 -11.35
N SER A 42 22.84 4.13 -10.59
CA SER A 42 24.14 3.86 -9.95
C SER A 42 24.02 3.22 -8.57
N GLY A 43 22.81 3.01 -8.06
CA GLY A 43 22.55 2.56 -6.69
C GLY A 43 21.78 3.59 -5.88
N GLN A 44 21.76 3.39 -4.56
CA GLN A 44 21.10 4.28 -3.63
C GLN A 44 22.10 5.06 -2.79
N THR A 45 21.85 6.36 -2.68
CA THR A 45 22.66 7.27 -1.87
C THR A 45 21.80 8.01 -0.85
N VAL A 46 22.46 8.54 0.17
CA VAL A 46 21.88 9.45 1.15
C VAL A 46 22.70 10.73 1.24
N SER A 47 22.04 11.87 1.23
CA SER A 47 22.63 13.17 1.52
C SER A 47 21.92 13.79 2.73
N GLN A 48 22.66 14.56 3.52
CA GLN A 48 22.14 15.15 4.75
C GLN A 48 22.70 16.54 5.01
N GLY A 49 21.84 17.49 5.41
CA GLY A 49 22.27 18.82 5.88
C GLY A 49 23.05 19.63 4.83
N GLY A 50 22.87 19.34 3.54
CA GLY A 50 23.65 19.93 2.45
C GLY A 50 25.02 19.30 2.20
N GLY A 51 25.34 18.19 2.88
CA GLY A 51 26.52 17.38 2.65
C GLY A 51 26.47 16.59 1.33
N ALA A 52 27.60 16.01 0.95
CA ALA A 52 27.70 15.17 -0.24
C ALA A 52 26.87 13.88 -0.10
N ALA A 53 26.38 13.35 -1.23
CA ALA A 53 25.71 12.07 -1.27
C ALA A 53 26.68 10.93 -0.97
N VAL A 54 26.27 9.99 -0.11
CA VAL A 54 27.03 8.81 0.31
C VAL A 54 26.26 7.56 -0.07
N GLU A 55 26.92 6.57 -0.67
CA GLU A 55 26.31 5.27 -0.99
C GLU A 55 25.79 4.57 0.26
N ASP A 56 24.49 4.24 0.26
CA ASP A 56 23.84 3.48 1.32
C ASP A 56 22.55 2.84 0.77
N ASN A 57 22.57 1.52 0.61
CA ASN A 57 21.47 0.76 0.04
C ASN A 57 20.38 0.37 1.05
N ALA A 58 20.61 0.61 2.34
CA ALA A 58 19.65 0.27 3.41
C ALA A 58 19.73 1.26 4.59
N PRO A 59 19.56 2.57 4.38
CA PRO A 59 19.71 3.58 5.41
C PRO A 59 18.66 3.41 6.50
N VAL A 60 19.10 3.56 7.74
CA VAL A 60 18.24 3.60 8.93
C VAL A 60 18.13 5.04 9.40
N ILE A 61 16.97 5.64 9.20
CA ILE A 61 16.70 7.01 9.63
C ILE A 61 16.17 7.00 11.06
N LYS A 62 16.69 7.89 11.91
CA LYS A 62 16.43 7.96 13.35
C LYS A 62 16.28 9.40 13.82
N GLY A 63 15.85 9.56 15.06
CA GLY A 63 15.85 10.84 15.76
C GLY A 63 14.53 11.60 15.66
N SER A 64 14.56 12.85 16.14
CA SER A 64 13.38 13.71 16.19
C SER A 64 13.70 15.10 15.66
N SER A 65 12.74 15.76 15.03
CA SER A 65 12.90 17.15 14.58
C SER A 65 11.60 17.94 14.56
N THR A 66 11.73 19.26 14.64
CA THR A 66 10.64 20.23 14.42
C THR A 66 10.89 21.12 13.20
N GLU A 67 11.98 20.86 12.47
CA GLU A 67 12.42 21.65 11.32
C GLU A 67 12.80 20.76 10.13
N ASN A 68 13.59 19.71 10.41
CA ASN A 68 14.16 18.81 9.43
C ASN A 68 13.17 17.71 9.04
N THR A 69 13.26 17.30 7.78
CA THR A 69 12.33 16.40 7.10
C THR A 69 13.09 15.30 6.35
N VAL A 70 12.34 14.30 5.87
CA VAL A 70 12.89 13.23 5.03
C VAL A 70 12.29 13.30 3.63
N THR A 71 13.15 13.27 2.61
CA THR A 71 12.75 13.08 1.21
C THR A 71 13.25 11.73 0.71
N ILE A 72 12.39 10.93 0.09
CA ILE A 72 12.74 9.62 -0.47
C ILE A 72 12.45 9.65 -1.98
N ASN A 73 13.51 9.78 -2.77
CA ASN A 73 13.44 9.88 -4.21
C ASN A 73 13.82 8.55 -4.87
N ALA A 74 13.03 8.11 -5.85
CA ALA A 74 13.37 6.98 -6.70
C ALA A 74 13.19 7.34 -8.18
N GLU A 75 14.23 7.15 -8.99
CA GLU A 75 14.16 7.30 -10.45
C GLU A 75 13.28 6.22 -11.09
N ASN A 76 12.91 6.41 -12.35
CA ASN A 76 12.08 5.45 -13.08
C ASN A 76 12.71 4.04 -13.04
N ASP A 77 11.88 3.02 -12.86
CA ASP A 77 12.30 1.61 -12.70
C ASP A 77 13.21 1.31 -11.49
N GLN A 78 13.48 2.28 -10.62
CA GLN A 78 14.23 2.08 -9.38
C GLN A 78 13.32 1.89 -8.17
N THR A 79 13.88 1.37 -7.08
CA THR A 79 13.20 1.29 -5.78
C THR A 79 14.09 1.85 -4.69
N ALA A 80 13.64 2.91 -4.02
CA ALA A 80 14.29 3.41 -2.81
C ALA A 80 13.83 2.62 -1.59
N ASN A 81 14.78 2.11 -0.81
CA ASN A 81 14.54 1.32 0.40
C ASN A 81 15.05 2.08 1.63
N VAL A 82 14.18 2.27 2.62
CA VAL A 82 14.49 3.05 3.84
C VAL A 82 13.90 2.36 5.05
N THR A 83 14.64 2.31 6.16
CA THR A 83 14.09 1.96 7.46
C THR A 83 13.83 3.22 8.29
N LEU A 84 12.60 3.41 8.78
CA LEU A 84 12.28 4.44 9.77
C LEU A 84 12.33 3.83 11.17
N SER A 85 13.41 4.13 11.91
CA SER A 85 13.64 3.61 13.25
C SER A 85 13.41 4.68 14.32
N GLY A 86 12.19 4.73 14.87
CA GLY A 86 11.85 5.69 15.92
C GLY A 86 11.85 7.17 15.46
N VAL A 87 11.45 7.44 14.22
CA VAL A 87 11.46 8.78 13.62
C VAL A 87 10.30 9.63 14.13
N ASN A 88 10.57 10.82 14.67
CA ASN A 88 9.52 11.73 15.14
C ASN A 88 9.68 13.16 14.60
N ILE A 89 8.90 13.50 13.58
CA ILE A 89 8.95 14.79 12.89
C ILE A 89 7.66 15.57 13.14
N ASP A 90 7.78 16.80 13.63
CA ASP A 90 6.65 17.69 13.88
C ASP A 90 6.87 19.06 13.23
N VAL A 91 6.39 19.18 11.98
CA VAL A 91 6.56 20.37 11.13
C VAL A 91 5.22 21.04 10.82
N ARG A 92 4.23 20.89 11.72
CA ARG A 92 2.85 21.40 11.56
C ARG A 92 2.79 22.90 11.27
N ASP A 93 3.74 23.66 11.81
CA ASP A 93 3.81 25.12 11.67
C ASP A 93 4.78 25.57 10.56
N LYS A 94 5.29 24.64 9.74
CA LYS A 94 6.35 24.91 8.75
C LYS A 94 5.91 24.84 7.29
N GLY A 95 4.68 24.38 7.03
CA GLY A 95 4.17 24.22 5.66
C GLY A 95 4.99 23.25 4.82
N LYS A 96 5.46 22.15 5.43
CA LYS A 96 6.23 21.08 4.77
C LYS A 96 5.64 19.71 5.10
N ALA A 97 5.89 18.71 4.26
CA ALA A 97 5.66 17.32 4.61
C ALA A 97 6.76 16.80 5.55
N ALA A 98 6.39 16.02 6.57
CA ALA A 98 7.34 15.38 7.48
C ALA A 98 8.21 14.35 6.74
N VAL A 99 7.58 13.53 5.91
CA VAL A 99 8.24 12.63 4.96
C VAL A 99 7.53 12.77 3.62
N SER A 100 8.29 12.93 2.54
CA SER A 100 7.76 13.01 1.17
C SER A 100 8.47 12.01 0.25
N THR A 101 7.73 11.35 -0.62
CA THR A 101 8.29 10.52 -1.70
C THR A 101 8.27 11.25 -3.03
N THR A 102 9.31 11.11 -3.86
CA THR A 102 9.43 11.79 -5.16
C THR A 102 10.02 10.90 -6.25
N GLY A 103 9.98 11.37 -7.50
CA GLY A 103 10.46 10.64 -8.67
C GLY A 103 9.40 9.71 -9.28
N GLU A 104 9.79 8.86 -10.22
CA GLU A 104 8.86 7.95 -10.94
C GLU A 104 8.95 6.50 -10.42
N GLY A 105 10.00 6.16 -9.67
CA GLY A 105 10.24 4.82 -9.13
C GLY A 105 9.39 4.48 -7.92
N ASN A 106 9.64 3.30 -7.35
CA ASN A 106 8.96 2.81 -6.16
C ASN A 106 9.68 3.24 -4.88
N VAL A 107 8.93 3.33 -3.79
CA VAL A 107 9.47 3.55 -2.44
C VAL A 107 9.02 2.43 -1.52
N SER A 108 9.97 1.84 -0.79
CA SER A 108 9.74 0.84 0.24
C SER A 108 10.23 1.38 1.58
N ILE A 109 9.31 1.45 2.55
CA ILE A 109 9.59 1.88 3.91
C ILE A 109 9.41 0.69 4.84
N GLU A 110 10.47 0.32 5.54
CA GLU A 110 10.42 -0.63 6.65
C GLU A 110 10.26 0.12 7.97
N LEU A 111 9.27 -0.26 8.77
CA LEU A 111 9.06 0.32 10.09
C LEU A 111 9.84 -0.45 11.15
N ASN A 112 10.59 0.27 11.99
CA ASN A 112 11.27 -0.32 13.15
C ASN A 112 10.98 0.55 14.38
N GLY A 113 10.39 -0.03 15.41
CA GLY A 113 9.92 0.75 16.56
C GLY A 113 8.89 1.84 16.18
N GLY A 114 8.77 2.89 17.02
CA GLY A 114 7.67 3.86 16.94
C GLY A 114 7.99 5.16 16.24
N SER A 115 7.45 5.36 15.04
CA SER A 115 7.59 6.60 14.24
C SER A 115 6.31 7.45 14.26
N THR A 116 6.46 8.78 14.31
CA THR A 116 5.38 9.78 14.28
C THR A 116 5.70 10.89 13.28
N LEU A 117 4.82 11.11 12.31
CA LEU A 117 5.00 12.07 11.23
C LEU A 117 3.84 13.07 11.27
N ARG A 118 4.13 14.34 11.55
CA ARG A 118 3.12 15.41 11.58
C ARG A 118 3.51 16.52 10.62
N SER A 119 2.72 16.65 9.56
CA SER A 119 3.00 17.56 8.47
C SER A 119 2.29 18.91 8.61
N GLY A 120 2.84 19.90 7.92
CA GLY A 120 2.30 21.24 7.80
C GLY A 120 1.04 21.34 6.96
N TYR A 121 0.46 22.54 6.96
CA TYR A 121 -0.67 22.92 6.11
C TYR A 121 -0.51 22.40 4.67
N GLU A 122 -1.57 21.84 4.10
CA GLU A 122 -1.64 21.26 2.74
C GLU A 122 -0.86 19.97 2.51
N HIS A 123 -0.13 19.44 3.50
CA HIS A 123 0.68 18.23 3.33
C HIS A 123 0.11 17.01 4.03
N ALA A 124 0.30 15.84 3.41
CA ALA A 124 0.03 14.58 4.08
C ALA A 124 1.09 14.24 5.13
N GLY A 125 0.71 13.47 6.16
CA GLY A 125 1.62 13.07 7.25
C GLY A 125 2.83 12.29 6.71
N LEU A 126 2.54 11.27 5.89
CA LEU A 126 3.47 10.67 4.95
C LEU A 126 2.96 11.00 3.54
N GLU A 127 3.65 11.89 2.85
CA GLU A 127 3.21 12.42 1.57
C GLU A 127 3.75 11.61 0.40
N LYS A 128 2.82 11.10 -0.40
CA LYS A 128 3.07 10.24 -1.54
C LYS A 128 3.01 11.07 -2.83
N ASN A 129 4.17 11.56 -3.30
CA ASN A 129 4.26 12.38 -4.53
C ASN A 129 5.05 11.70 -5.67
N ASN A 130 5.64 10.51 -5.47
CA ASN A 130 6.28 9.77 -6.58
C ASN A 130 5.24 9.17 -7.54
N GLY A 131 5.62 8.95 -8.80
CA GLY A 131 4.79 8.28 -9.82
C GLY A 131 4.60 6.78 -9.58
N GLY A 132 5.62 6.10 -9.04
CA GLY A 132 5.57 4.67 -8.72
C GLY A 132 4.82 4.36 -7.42
N SER A 133 4.98 3.16 -6.88
CA SER A 133 4.27 2.73 -5.66
C SER A 133 4.95 3.21 -4.37
N LEU A 134 4.18 3.24 -3.28
CA LEU A 134 4.68 3.34 -1.91
C LEU A 134 4.28 2.08 -1.14
N THR A 135 5.26 1.36 -0.62
CA THR A 135 5.08 0.19 0.24
C THR A 135 5.53 0.50 1.66
N ILE A 136 4.70 0.16 2.64
CA ILE A 136 4.98 0.28 4.08
C ILE A 136 4.96 -1.12 4.69
N GLY A 137 6.12 -1.58 5.14
CA GLY A 137 6.37 -2.90 5.73
C GLY A 137 6.74 -2.83 7.21
N ASP A 138 6.78 -4.02 7.80
CA ASP A 138 7.21 -4.31 9.18
C ASP A 138 7.42 -5.83 9.28
N GLU A 139 8.56 -6.29 8.81
CA GLU A 139 8.94 -7.70 8.75
C GLU A 139 9.08 -8.31 10.15
N ASN A 140 9.65 -7.53 11.09
CA ASN A 140 9.95 -7.99 12.45
C ASN A 140 8.76 -7.82 13.42
N LYS A 141 7.69 -7.14 13.00
CA LYS A 141 6.43 -6.92 13.74
C LYS A 141 6.56 -6.04 14.97
N ASP A 142 7.55 -5.16 15.01
CA ASP A 142 7.75 -4.16 16.07
C ASP A 142 7.44 -2.72 15.62
N GLY A 143 7.24 -2.53 14.32
CA GLY A 143 7.02 -1.24 13.69
C GLY A 143 5.67 -0.62 14.02
N LYS A 144 5.69 0.68 14.35
CA LYS A 144 4.50 1.53 14.49
C LYS A 144 4.69 2.82 13.73
N LEU A 145 3.66 3.22 12.99
CA LEU A 145 3.60 4.51 12.30
C LEU A 145 2.38 5.29 12.76
N THR A 146 2.57 6.54 13.18
CA THR A 146 1.49 7.53 13.35
C THR A 146 1.69 8.64 12.34
N ALA A 147 0.83 8.74 11.33
CA ALA A 147 0.91 9.77 10.29
C ALA A 147 -0.30 10.71 10.39
N GLU A 148 -0.03 12.00 10.57
CA GLU A 148 -1.03 13.06 10.76
C GLU A 148 -0.87 14.12 9.68
N GLY A 149 -1.86 14.19 8.79
CA GLY A 149 -1.91 15.21 7.75
C GLY A 149 -2.18 16.60 8.31
N GLY A 150 -1.53 17.60 7.74
CA GLY A 150 -1.95 18.97 7.93
C GLY A 150 -3.29 19.23 7.24
N LYS A 151 -3.86 20.42 7.47
CA LYS A 151 -5.14 20.81 6.87
C LYS A 151 -5.11 20.56 5.35
N TYR A 152 -6.10 19.83 4.85
CA TYR A 152 -6.28 19.38 3.47
C TYR A 152 -5.42 18.20 2.99
N GLY A 153 -4.38 17.79 3.72
CA GLY A 153 -3.57 16.62 3.42
C GLY A 153 -4.11 15.33 4.06
N ALA A 154 -3.80 14.20 3.43
CA ALA A 154 -4.12 12.88 3.98
C ALA A 154 -3.24 12.51 5.20
N GLY A 155 -3.59 11.46 5.94
CA GLY A 155 -2.65 10.89 6.91
C GLY A 155 -1.47 10.24 6.18
N ILE A 156 -1.77 9.33 5.25
CA ILE A 156 -0.82 8.73 4.31
C ILE A 156 -1.42 8.89 2.91
N GLY A 157 -0.68 9.49 1.98
CA GLY A 157 -1.14 9.67 0.59
C GLY A 157 -0.93 11.09 0.09
N GLY A 158 -1.93 11.65 -0.57
CA GLY A 158 -1.80 12.94 -1.27
C GLY A 158 -1.90 14.16 -0.35
N GLY A 159 -1.14 15.19 -0.70
CA GLY A 159 -1.33 16.56 -0.21
C GLY A 159 -2.56 17.26 -0.82
N TYR A 160 -2.68 18.57 -0.62
CA TYR A 160 -3.79 19.36 -1.14
C TYR A 160 -3.82 19.33 -2.67
N TYR A 161 -4.98 19.02 -3.24
CA TYR A 161 -5.10 18.81 -4.67
C TYR A 161 -4.18 17.72 -5.26
N GLU A 162 -3.67 16.80 -4.43
CA GLU A 162 -2.97 15.61 -4.89
C GLU A 162 -3.72 14.31 -4.59
N ASN A 163 -3.58 13.35 -5.51
CA ASN A 163 -4.15 12.02 -5.34
C ASN A 163 -3.32 11.22 -4.35
N GLY A 164 -3.95 10.32 -3.59
CA GLY A 164 -3.22 9.27 -2.89
C GLY A 164 -3.43 7.97 -3.62
N SER A 165 -2.44 7.55 -4.39
CA SER A 165 -2.52 6.30 -5.14
C SER A 165 -1.32 5.39 -4.98
N ASP A 166 -1.55 4.12 -5.30
CA ASP A 166 -0.53 3.08 -5.38
C ASP A 166 0.17 2.89 -4.04
N ILE A 167 -0.65 2.81 -2.98
CA ILE A 167 -0.23 2.69 -1.59
C ILE A 167 -0.46 1.25 -1.13
N THR A 168 0.59 0.60 -0.67
CA THR A 168 0.55 -0.76 -0.12
C THR A 168 1.01 -0.76 1.33
N ILE A 169 0.22 -1.34 2.22
CA ILE A 169 0.60 -1.61 3.61
C ILE A 169 0.63 -3.12 3.83
N THR A 170 1.80 -3.66 4.11
CA THR A 170 2.01 -5.11 4.30
C THR A 170 2.18 -5.50 5.77
N GLY A 171 2.49 -4.55 6.66
CA GLY A 171 2.75 -4.80 8.07
C GLY A 171 2.63 -3.55 8.93
N GLY A 172 2.90 -3.71 10.23
CA GLY A 172 3.01 -2.60 11.15
C GLY A 172 1.72 -2.27 11.88
N LYS A 173 1.88 -1.51 12.96
CA LYS A 173 0.78 -0.80 13.60
C LYS A 173 0.70 0.61 13.03
N VAL A 174 -0.15 0.79 12.03
CA VAL A 174 -0.28 2.05 11.28
C VAL A 174 -1.52 2.80 11.75
N LYS A 175 -1.35 4.04 12.22
CA LYS A 175 -2.43 5.00 12.48
C LYS A 175 -2.28 6.16 11.51
N ALA A 176 -3.23 6.31 10.60
CA ALA A 176 -3.24 7.38 9.61
C ALA A 176 -4.45 8.28 9.83
N THR A 177 -4.20 9.56 10.12
CA THR A 177 -5.24 10.55 10.40
C THR A 177 -5.15 11.69 9.41
N GLY A 178 -6.19 11.86 8.60
CA GLY A 178 -6.28 12.98 7.67
C GLY A 178 -6.44 14.31 8.40
N GLY A 179 -5.83 15.37 7.86
CA GLY A 179 -6.17 16.72 8.27
C GLY A 179 -7.57 17.10 7.77
N ARG A 180 -8.06 18.28 8.14
CA ARG A 180 -9.40 18.75 7.72
C ARG A 180 -9.58 18.54 6.20
N ARG A 181 -10.60 17.78 5.79
CA ARG A 181 -10.93 17.38 4.40
C ARG A 181 -10.00 16.38 3.71
N GLY A 182 -8.92 15.93 4.33
CA GLY A 182 -8.07 14.85 3.81
C GLY A 182 -8.53 13.47 4.27
N ALA A 183 -8.22 12.44 3.49
CA ALA A 183 -8.46 11.06 3.88
C ALA A 183 -7.51 10.60 5.00
N GLY A 184 -7.87 9.55 5.74
CA GLY A 184 -6.89 8.87 6.60
C GLY A 184 -5.76 8.27 5.76
N ILE A 185 -6.13 7.41 4.81
CA ILE A 185 -5.24 6.86 3.77
C ILE A 185 -5.86 7.15 2.41
N GLY A 186 -5.13 7.83 1.53
CA GLY A 186 -5.59 8.14 0.17
C GLY A 186 -5.47 9.63 -0.17
N GLY A 187 -6.50 10.20 -0.78
CA GLY A 187 -6.43 11.53 -1.40
C GLY A 187 -6.48 12.69 -0.41
N GLY A 188 -5.84 13.80 -0.80
CA GLY A 188 -6.07 15.10 -0.18
C GLY A 188 -7.40 15.71 -0.60
N ASN A 189 -7.67 16.93 -0.15
CA ASN A 189 -8.93 17.60 -0.46
C ASN A 189 -9.15 17.75 -1.99
N TYR A 190 -10.37 17.46 -2.46
CA TYR A 190 -10.80 17.43 -3.86
C TYR A 190 -10.22 16.30 -4.71
N ARG A 191 -9.49 15.36 -4.10
CA ARG A 191 -8.77 14.31 -4.83
C ARG A 191 -9.07 12.92 -4.38
N ILE A 192 -8.85 12.01 -5.33
CA ILE A 192 -9.20 10.61 -5.19
C ILE A 192 -8.16 9.87 -4.37
N GLY A 193 -8.61 8.84 -3.66
CA GLY A 193 -7.74 7.76 -3.20
C GLY A 193 -7.98 6.56 -4.08
N LYS A 194 -6.94 6.05 -4.74
CA LYS A 194 -7.10 4.89 -5.64
C LYS A 194 -5.97 3.88 -5.49
N ASP A 195 -6.22 2.62 -5.84
CA ASP A 195 -5.18 1.59 -5.89
C ASP A 195 -4.49 1.44 -4.51
N ILE A 196 -5.32 1.30 -3.47
CA ILE A 196 -4.87 1.19 -2.08
C ILE A 196 -5.01 -0.27 -1.66
N THR A 197 -3.89 -0.89 -1.29
CA THR A 197 -3.83 -2.29 -0.84
C THR A 197 -3.38 -2.38 0.60
N ILE A 198 -4.12 -3.12 1.42
CA ILE A 198 -3.71 -3.44 2.79
C ILE A 198 -3.74 -4.95 2.95
N SER A 199 -2.56 -5.57 2.99
CA SER A 199 -2.41 -7.04 3.03
C SER A 199 -1.97 -7.58 4.39
N GLY A 200 -1.57 -6.71 5.32
CA GLY A 200 -1.23 -7.10 6.69
C GLY A 200 -1.25 -5.93 7.67
N GLY A 201 -0.83 -6.21 8.91
CA GLY A 201 -0.73 -5.20 9.98
C GLY A 201 -2.05 -4.84 10.68
N GLU A 202 -1.92 -3.96 11.67
CA GLU A 202 -3.02 -3.31 12.37
C GLU A 202 -3.17 -1.86 11.89
N VAL A 203 -4.15 -1.60 11.03
CA VAL A 203 -4.34 -0.29 10.39
C VAL A 203 -5.55 0.44 10.98
N ASN A 204 -5.31 1.62 11.53
CA ASN A 204 -6.32 2.54 12.04
C ASN A 204 -6.38 3.78 11.15
N ALA A 205 -7.31 3.80 10.20
CA ALA A 205 -7.48 4.87 9.23
C ALA A 205 -8.66 5.78 9.65
N ILE A 206 -8.36 7.07 9.81
CA ILE A 206 -9.29 8.09 10.32
C ILE A 206 -9.30 9.26 9.34
N GLY A 207 -10.44 9.46 8.69
CA GLY A 207 -10.64 10.65 7.86
C GLY A 207 -10.65 11.91 8.72
N GLY A 208 -9.98 12.96 8.26
CA GLY A 208 -10.21 14.29 8.81
C GLY A 208 -11.61 14.75 8.46
N VAL A 209 -12.12 15.82 9.09
CA VAL A 209 -13.48 16.36 8.86
C VAL A 209 -13.87 16.26 7.38
N THR A 210 -14.94 15.53 7.05
CA THR A 210 -15.49 15.26 5.70
C THR A 210 -14.68 14.35 4.77
N GLY A 211 -13.45 13.96 5.10
CA GLY A 211 -12.63 13.01 4.34
C GLY A 211 -12.92 11.54 4.69
N ALA A 212 -12.64 10.60 3.79
CA ALA A 212 -12.83 9.18 4.06
C ALA A 212 -11.79 8.62 5.04
N GLY A 213 -12.09 7.50 5.71
CA GLY A 213 -11.08 6.74 6.44
C GLY A 213 -10.00 6.23 5.48
N ILE A 214 -10.43 5.46 4.47
CA ILE A 214 -9.60 5.02 3.34
C ILE A 214 -10.31 5.42 2.05
N GLY A 215 -9.62 6.12 1.15
CA GLY A 215 -10.16 6.55 -0.14
C GLY A 215 -10.00 8.05 -0.38
N GLY A 216 -11.08 8.72 -0.78
CA GLY A 216 -11.03 10.12 -1.21
C GLY A 216 -11.01 11.13 -0.06
N GLY A 217 -10.35 12.27 -0.28
CA GLY A 217 -10.60 13.48 0.52
C GLY A 217 -12.01 14.03 0.22
N CYS A 218 -12.39 15.16 0.82
CA CYS A 218 -13.68 15.79 0.52
C CYS A 218 -13.82 16.07 -0.99
N TYR A 219 -14.96 15.72 -1.59
CA TYR A 219 -15.23 15.58 -3.04
C TYR A 219 -14.45 14.52 -3.81
N GLY A 220 -13.46 13.90 -3.20
CA GLY A 220 -12.72 12.78 -3.77
C GLY A 220 -13.51 11.48 -3.68
N ASP A 221 -13.36 10.65 -4.71
CA ASP A 221 -13.86 9.28 -4.72
C ASP A 221 -12.77 8.31 -4.23
N GLY A 222 -13.19 7.22 -3.57
CA GLY A 222 -12.32 6.10 -3.22
C GLY A 222 -12.50 4.98 -4.25
N ASN A 223 -11.43 4.53 -4.90
CA ASN A 223 -11.51 3.55 -5.99
C ASN A 223 -10.48 2.43 -5.81
N ASN A 224 -10.78 1.23 -6.28
CA ASN A 224 -9.86 0.08 -6.26
C ASN A 224 -9.14 -0.09 -4.91
N ILE A 225 -9.92 -0.39 -3.87
CA ILE A 225 -9.41 -0.60 -2.51
C ILE A 225 -9.44 -2.10 -2.24
N THR A 226 -8.30 -2.66 -1.90
CA THR A 226 -8.11 -4.11 -1.65
C THR A 226 -7.66 -4.33 -0.22
N VAL A 227 -8.30 -5.27 0.46
CA VAL A 227 -7.90 -5.72 1.79
C VAL A 227 -7.73 -7.23 1.75
N SER A 228 -6.50 -7.70 1.98
CA SER A 228 -6.11 -9.10 1.84
C SER A 228 -5.28 -9.58 3.02
N GLY A 229 -4.80 -10.82 2.96
CA GLY A 229 -3.89 -11.38 3.95
C GLY A 229 -4.47 -11.34 5.37
N ASP A 230 -3.64 -11.08 6.39
CA ASP A 230 -4.07 -11.07 7.79
C ASP A 230 -4.42 -9.67 8.31
N ALA A 231 -4.64 -8.71 7.40
CA ALA A 231 -4.91 -7.31 7.72
C ALA A 231 -6.07 -7.11 8.70
N LYS A 232 -5.83 -6.27 9.71
CA LYS A 232 -6.83 -5.87 10.71
C LYS A 232 -7.05 -4.37 10.66
N LEU A 233 -8.18 -3.95 10.10
CA LEU A 233 -8.50 -2.55 9.87
C LEU A 233 -9.53 -2.05 10.88
N LYS A 234 -9.33 -0.81 11.35
CA LYS A 234 -10.33 0.03 12.00
C LYS A 234 -10.52 1.30 11.16
N VAL A 235 -11.63 1.38 10.44
CA VAL A 235 -11.89 2.48 9.51
C VAL A 235 -12.97 3.41 10.03
N GLN A 236 -12.76 4.70 9.82
CA GLN A 236 -13.68 5.75 10.26
C GLN A 236 -13.58 6.95 9.32
N GLY A 237 -14.70 7.33 8.73
CA GLY A 237 -14.79 8.58 7.98
C GLY A 237 -14.81 9.81 8.91
N GLY A 238 -14.44 10.95 8.37
CA GLY A 238 -14.50 12.23 9.07
C GLY A 238 -15.93 12.69 9.30
N VAL A 239 -16.16 13.42 10.39
CA VAL A 239 -17.46 14.02 10.70
C VAL A 239 -17.89 15.03 9.63
N LYS A 240 -19.21 15.20 9.47
CA LYS A 240 -19.78 16.27 8.63
C LYS A 240 -19.53 17.65 9.25
N ASP A 241 -19.60 18.70 8.44
CA ASP A 241 -19.69 20.08 8.92
C ASP A 241 -21.00 20.75 8.43
N LYS A 242 -21.16 22.06 8.65
CA LYS A 242 -22.36 22.81 8.27
C LYS A 242 -22.69 22.79 6.77
N HIS A 243 -21.69 22.56 5.93
CA HIS A 243 -21.77 22.67 4.47
C HIS A 243 -21.43 21.36 3.75
N TYR A 244 -20.71 20.46 4.42
CA TYR A 244 -20.14 19.25 3.81
C TYR A 244 -20.53 17.99 4.56
N GLY A 245 -20.82 16.92 3.81
CA GLY A 245 -21.21 15.63 4.39
C GLY A 245 -20.07 14.94 5.12
N ALA A 246 -20.39 13.91 5.90
CA ALA A 246 -19.39 13.06 6.52
C ALA A 246 -18.66 12.24 5.44
N GLY A 247 -17.42 11.83 5.70
CA GLY A 247 -16.73 10.87 4.84
C GLY A 247 -17.16 9.44 5.11
N ALA A 248 -16.92 8.55 4.15
CA ALA A 248 -17.09 7.11 4.32
C ALA A 248 -15.98 6.49 5.20
N GLY A 249 -16.23 5.33 5.80
CA GLY A 249 -15.17 4.51 6.40
C GLY A 249 -14.17 4.06 5.33
N ILE A 250 -14.68 3.44 4.25
CA ILE A 250 -13.92 3.10 3.04
C ILE A 250 -14.70 3.61 1.84
N GLY A 251 -14.16 4.56 1.07
CA GLY A 251 -14.83 5.10 -0.11
C GLY A 251 -14.63 6.60 -0.26
N ASN A 252 -15.72 7.31 -0.52
CA ASN A 252 -15.65 8.70 -0.95
C ASN A 252 -15.61 9.66 0.25
N GLY A 253 -15.08 10.86 0.04
CA GLY A 253 -15.29 11.97 0.95
C GLY A 253 -16.70 12.56 0.80
N GLY A 254 -17.13 13.29 1.83
CA GLY A 254 -18.35 14.09 1.77
C GLY A 254 -18.24 15.20 0.73
N LYS A 255 -19.39 15.69 0.26
CA LYS A 255 -19.45 16.78 -0.73
C LYS A 255 -20.21 17.97 -0.16
N TYR A 256 -20.07 19.12 -0.80
CA TYR A 256 -20.84 20.31 -0.45
C TYR A 256 -22.33 20.14 -0.79
N GLY A 257 -23.18 20.73 0.04
CA GLY A 257 -24.58 20.94 -0.28
C GLY A 257 -25.33 21.60 0.88
N ASN A 258 -26.59 21.96 0.62
CA ASN A 258 -27.46 22.52 1.66
C ASN A 258 -27.62 21.53 2.83
N HIS A 259 -27.68 22.05 4.05
CA HIS A 259 -27.85 21.27 5.29
C HIS A 259 -26.75 20.22 5.55
N GLY A 260 -25.49 20.57 5.26
CA GLY A 260 -24.34 19.72 5.52
C GLY A 260 -24.04 18.70 4.42
N GLY A 261 -24.52 18.92 3.20
CA GLY A 261 -24.13 18.17 2.00
C GLY A 261 -24.38 16.65 2.01
N PRO A 262 -24.15 15.97 0.88
CA PRO A 262 -24.23 14.51 0.84
C PRO A 262 -23.00 13.89 1.48
N ASN A 263 -23.24 12.84 2.29
CA ASN A 263 -22.17 12.01 2.85
C ASN A 263 -21.43 11.27 1.73
N GLY A 264 -20.18 10.93 1.99
CA GLY A 264 -19.37 10.06 1.14
C GLY A 264 -20.02 8.68 1.03
N ALA A 265 -20.08 8.16 -0.19
CA ALA A 265 -20.54 6.81 -0.45
C ALA A 265 -19.48 5.79 0.01
N GLU A 266 -19.91 4.77 0.73
CA GLU A 266 -19.08 3.60 1.02
C GLU A 266 -18.81 2.82 -0.27
N VAL A 267 -17.57 2.39 -0.44
CA VAL A 267 -17.14 1.49 -1.50
C VAL A 267 -16.87 0.13 -0.89
N GLU A 268 -17.36 -0.92 -1.54
CA GLU A 268 -17.07 -2.29 -1.14
C GLU A 268 -15.63 -2.64 -1.55
N PRO A 269 -14.70 -2.84 -0.58
CA PRO A 269 -13.34 -3.22 -0.93
C PRO A 269 -13.31 -4.64 -1.51
N ASP A 270 -12.29 -4.93 -2.32
CA ASP A 270 -11.97 -6.32 -2.66
C ASP A 270 -11.41 -7.01 -1.42
N ILE A 271 -12.05 -8.09 -1.01
CA ILE A 271 -11.66 -8.92 0.14
C ILE A 271 -11.49 -10.39 -0.24
N CYS A 272 -11.38 -10.71 -1.54
CA CYS A 272 -11.29 -12.09 -2.01
C CYS A 272 -10.10 -12.86 -1.44
N GLU A 273 -9.05 -12.15 -1.03
CA GLU A 273 -7.80 -12.70 -0.50
C GLU A 273 -7.61 -12.37 1.00
N LEU A 274 -8.65 -11.88 1.68
CA LEU A 274 -8.60 -11.65 3.12
C LEU A 274 -8.58 -13.01 3.85
N ASN A 275 -7.64 -13.24 4.75
CA ASN A 275 -7.57 -14.47 5.54
C ASN A 275 -8.64 -14.49 6.65
N PRO A 276 -8.98 -15.67 7.23
CA PRO A 276 -9.94 -15.76 8.33
C PRO A 276 -9.55 -14.95 9.58
N SER A 277 -8.25 -14.70 9.79
CA SER A 277 -7.73 -13.85 10.89
C SER A 277 -7.84 -12.35 10.61
N GLY A 278 -8.02 -11.98 9.33
CA GLY A 278 -8.17 -10.61 8.88
C GLY A 278 -9.61 -10.10 9.04
N LYS A 279 -9.75 -8.79 9.25
CA LYS A 279 -11.05 -8.13 9.45
C LYS A 279 -10.99 -6.63 9.18
N ILE A 280 -12.14 -6.06 8.89
CA ILE A 280 -12.38 -4.63 8.75
C ILE A 280 -13.52 -4.25 9.69
N GLU A 281 -13.23 -3.41 10.68
CA GLU A 281 -14.20 -2.85 11.60
C GLU A 281 -14.50 -1.40 11.21
N TYR A 282 -15.75 -1.12 10.90
CA TYR A 282 -16.25 0.21 10.59
C TYR A 282 -16.76 0.89 11.85
N TYR A 283 -16.39 2.14 12.02
CA TYR A 283 -16.82 2.96 13.14
C TYR A 283 -17.51 4.22 12.60
N ALA A 284 -18.53 4.67 13.31
CA ALA A 284 -19.24 5.90 12.96
C ALA A 284 -18.29 7.12 13.00
N PRO A 285 -18.47 8.10 12.09
CA PRO A 285 -17.70 9.33 12.13
C PRO A 285 -17.75 10.01 13.51
N GLY A 286 -16.57 10.36 14.05
CA GLY A 286 -16.43 11.02 15.34
C GLY A 286 -16.52 10.11 16.58
N SER A 287 -16.76 8.81 16.45
CA SER A 287 -16.67 7.88 17.58
C SER A 287 -15.23 7.74 18.12
N ASP A 288 -15.14 7.41 19.40
CA ASP A 288 -13.89 7.15 20.14
C ASP A 288 -13.33 5.73 19.92
N LYS A 289 -14.05 4.90 19.16
CA LYS A 289 -13.76 3.47 18.89
C LYS A 289 -13.62 2.60 20.16
N THR A 290 -14.25 3.01 21.27
CA THR A 290 -14.29 2.22 22.51
C THR A 290 -15.47 1.24 22.54
N GLY A 291 -16.53 1.56 21.79
CA GLY A 291 -17.72 0.73 21.63
C GLY A 291 -17.66 -0.28 20.48
N THR A 292 -18.77 -0.98 20.26
CA THR A 292 -18.94 -1.96 19.19
C THR A 292 -18.84 -1.31 17.79
N PRO A 293 -18.13 -1.92 16.83
CA PRO A 293 -18.15 -1.47 15.43
C PRO A 293 -19.57 -1.43 14.88
N SER A 294 -19.88 -0.44 14.03
CA SER A 294 -21.18 -0.35 13.36
C SER A 294 -21.37 -1.46 12.31
N LYS A 295 -20.26 -1.94 11.75
CA LYS A 295 -20.20 -3.03 10.79
C LYS A 295 -18.84 -3.71 10.92
N THR A 296 -18.84 -5.03 10.91
CA THR A 296 -17.60 -5.82 10.80
C THR A 296 -17.66 -6.64 9.52
N VAL A 297 -16.65 -6.48 8.68
CA VAL A 297 -16.42 -7.31 7.51
C VAL A 297 -15.25 -8.21 7.84
N ALA A 298 -15.46 -9.52 7.83
CA ALA A 298 -14.39 -10.51 7.89
C ALA A 298 -14.55 -11.41 6.67
N ASN A 299 -13.48 -12.11 6.27
CA ASN A 299 -13.67 -13.16 5.28
C ASN A 299 -14.65 -14.18 5.88
N PRO A 300 -15.79 -14.50 5.22
CA PRO A 300 -16.82 -15.40 5.74
C PRO A 300 -16.37 -16.85 5.99
N THR A 301 -15.09 -17.13 5.88
CA THR A 301 -14.48 -18.45 5.91
C THR A 301 -14.35 -19.04 7.32
N GLY A 302 -14.36 -18.24 8.40
CA GLY A 302 -14.48 -18.74 9.79
C GLY A 302 -13.54 -19.92 10.14
N ASP A 303 -14.03 -20.89 10.94
CA ASP A 303 -13.31 -22.12 11.33
C ASP A 303 -13.07 -23.14 10.19
N HIS A 304 -13.40 -22.76 8.96
CA HIS A 304 -13.27 -23.60 7.79
C HIS A 304 -12.01 -23.19 7.01
N VAL A 305 -11.19 -24.17 6.66
CA VAL A 305 -10.13 -24.02 5.68
C VAL A 305 -10.77 -24.16 4.30
N TRP A 306 -10.56 -23.19 3.44
CA TRP A 306 -11.07 -23.18 2.07
C TRP A 306 -9.90 -23.32 1.11
N ASN A 307 -10.14 -23.85 -0.09
CA ASN A 307 -9.15 -23.82 -1.15
C ASN A 307 -8.89 -22.37 -1.62
N SER A 308 -7.93 -22.19 -2.52
CA SER A 308 -7.62 -20.90 -3.17
C SER A 308 -8.75 -20.34 -4.06
N GLY A 309 -9.91 -21.00 -4.09
CA GLY A 309 -11.04 -20.65 -4.94
C GLY A 309 -10.81 -20.99 -6.42
N THR A 310 -11.89 -21.04 -7.18
CA THR A 310 -11.85 -21.24 -8.64
C THR A 310 -12.74 -20.19 -9.28
N VAL A 311 -12.21 -19.50 -10.29
CA VAL A 311 -13.01 -18.55 -11.08
C VAL A 311 -14.06 -19.35 -11.84
N THR A 312 -15.32 -19.22 -11.43
CA THR A 312 -16.46 -19.89 -12.05
C THR A 312 -17.20 -19.00 -13.02
N LYS A 313 -16.99 -17.68 -12.93
CA LYS A 313 -17.32 -16.71 -13.96
C LYS A 313 -16.19 -15.67 -14.07
N PRO A 314 -15.50 -15.53 -15.20
CA PRO A 314 -14.53 -14.46 -15.36
C PRO A 314 -15.23 -13.10 -15.30
N ALA A 315 -14.56 -12.10 -14.74
CA ALA A 315 -15.03 -10.71 -14.82
C ALA A 315 -15.00 -10.23 -16.27
N THR A 316 -15.94 -9.37 -16.65
CA THR A 316 -15.93 -8.65 -17.93
C THR A 316 -15.91 -7.14 -17.66
N CYS A 317 -15.75 -6.34 -18.72
CA CYS A 317 -15.77 -4.88 -18.60
C CYS A 317 -17.12 -4.34 -18.06
N THR A 318 -18.19 -5.15 -18.07
CA THR A 318 -19.54 -4.75 -17.66
C THR A 318 -20.11 -5.59 -16.51
N GLU A 319 -19.52 -6.74 -16.20
CA GLU A 319 -20.05 -7.65 -15.17
C GLU A 319 -18.96 -8.12 -14.21
N LYS A 320 -19.28 -8.09 -12.91
CA LYS A 320 -18.45 -8.66 -11.85
C LYS A 320 -18.23 -10.17 -12.10
N GLY A 321 -16.98 -10.61 -11.89
CA GLY A 321 -16.61 -12.02 -11.92
C GLY A 321 -17.13 -12.77 -10.69
N VAL A 322 -17.10 -14.09 -10.75
CA VAL A 322 -17.49 -14.98 -9.65
C VAL A 322 -16.34 -15.95 -9.39
N ARG A 323 -15.91 -16.00 -8.12
CA ARG A 323 -14.97 -17.01 -7.63
C ARG A 323 -15.68 -17.87 -6.58
N THR A 324 -15.65 -19.18 -6.81
CA THR A 324 -16.24 -20.17 -5.92
C THR A 324 -15.17 -20.77 -5.04
N TYR A 325 -15.40 -20.76 -3.73
CA TYR A 325 -14.50 -21.35 -2.74
C TYR A 325 -15.12 -22.65 -2.22
N THR A 326 -14.28 -23.67 -2.09
CA THR A 326 -14.66 -24.99 -1.57
C THR A 326 -13.96 -25.23 -0.24
N CYS A 327 -14.72 -25.58 0.78
CA CYS A 327 -14.19 -25.94 2.09
C CYS A 327 -13.35 -27.23 1.96
N THR A 328 -12.06 -27.16 2.30
CA THR A 328 -11.12 -28.29 2.29
C THR A 328 -10.98 -28.95 3.66
N SER A 329 -11.16 -28.20 4.76
CA SER A 329 -11.25 -28.77 6.11
C SER A 329 -11.95 -27.83 7.10
N SER A 330 -12.20 -28.27 8.34
CA SER A 330 -12.68 -27.38 9.41
C SER A 330 -12.15 -27.84 10.76
N ILE A 331 -11.94 -26.90 11.68
CA ILE A 331 -11.39 -27.15 13.04
C ILE A 331 -12.30 -28.11 13.83
N TRP A 332 -13.61 -28.14 13.51
CA TRP A 332 -14.59 -29.07 14.06
C TRP A 332 -14.36 -30.55 13.71
N HIS A 333 -13.70 -30.86 12.59
CA HIS A 333 -13.39 -32.25 12.21
C HIS A 333 -12.08 -32.77 12.81
N GLN A 334 -11.14 -31.90 13.21
CA GLN A 334 -9.88 -32.32 13.82
C GLN A 334 -10.04 -32.67 15.31
N ARG A 335 -10.95 -32.01 16.04
CA ARG A 335 -11.22 -32.32 17.46
C ARG A 335 -11.91 -33.67 17.71
N ARG A 336 -12.45 -34.35 16.69
CA ARG A 336 -13.03 -35.70 16.81
C ARG A 336 -12.04 -36.85 16.55
N ARG A 337 -10.76 -36.57 16.25
CA ARG A 337 -9.74 -37.63 16.10
C ARG A 337 -9.08 -38.06 17.42
N GLY A 338 -9.47 -37.48 18.55
CA GLY A 338 -8.93 -37.79 19.88
C GLY A 338 -9.90 -38.50 20.85
N GLY A 339 -11.05 -39.00 20.39
CA GLY A 339 -12.02 -39.70 21.25
C GLY A 339 -12.76 -40.79 20.47
N ALA A 340 -12.71 -42.01 21.00
CA ALA A 340 -13.28 -43.22 20.42
C ALA A 340 -14.77 -43.08 20.05
N GLY A 341 -15.18 -43.73 18.96
CA GLY A 341 -16.60 -43.98 18.65
C GLY A 341 -17.00 -43.63 17.22
N TYR A 342 -17.34 -44.66 16.47
CA TYR A 342 -17.95 -44.65 15.13
C TYR A 342 -18.99 -43.53 14.90
N LEU A 343 -18.89 -42.84 13.75
CA LEU A 343 -19.99 -42.51 12.82
C LEU A 343 -19.37 -41.78 11.60
N ARG A 344 -19.32 -42.46 10.44
CA ARG A 344 -18.88 -41.88 9.17
C ARG A 344 -20.00 -40.96 8.66
N ALA A 345 -19.89 -39.67 8.91
CA ALA A 345 -20.70 -38.66 8.24
C ALA A 345 -19.97 -38.22 6.97
N GLU A 346 -20.57 -38.47 5.80
CA GLU A 346 -20.06 -37.99 4.51
C GLU A 346 -19.97 -36.45 4.49
N PRO A 347 -18.90 -35.86 3.93
CA PRO A 347 -18.79 -34.42 3.81
C PRO A 347 -19.83 -33.92 2.81
N ARG A 348 -20.88 -33.25 3.29
CA ARG A 348 -21.75 -32.44 2.42
C ARG A 348 -20.89 -31.32 1.83
N ARG A 349 -20.61 -31.40 0.52
CA ARG A 349 -19.90 -30.36 -0.25
C ARG A 349 -20.64 -29.02 -0.07
N LYS A 350 -20.06 -28.09 0.70
CA LYS A 350 -20.54 -26.72 0.80
C LYS A 350 -19.76 -25.87 -0.20
N ASN A 351 -20.42 -25.44 -1.28
CA ASN A 351 -19.87 -24.49 -2.24
C ASN A 351 -20.35 -23.07 -1.86
N ARG A 352 -19.47 -22.07 -1.90
CA ARG A 352 -19.84 -20.65 -1.69
C ARG A 352 -19.34 -19.77 -2.83
N ILE A 353 -20.17 -18.84 -3.26
CA ILE A 353 -20.00 -17.95 -4.41
C ILE A 353 -19.72 -16.54 -3.89
N LEU A 354 -18.56 -15.96 -4.22
CA LEU A 354 -18.23 -14.55 -3.96
C LEU A 354 -18.11 -13.78 -5.29
N ARG A 355 -18.57 -12.52 -5.29
CA ARG A 355 -18.52 -11.62 -6.46
C ARG A 355 -17.25 -10.77 -6.37
N ALA A 356 -16.36 -10.85 -7.35
CA ALA A 356 -15.14 -10.04 -7.43
C ALA A 356 -15.41 -8.69 -8.14
N PRO A 357 -14.75 -7.58 -7.76
CA PRO A 357 -14.91 -6.30 -8.45
C PRO A 357 -14.22 -6.26 -9.82
N GLN A 358 -14.58 -5.25 -10.62
CA GLN A 358 -14.14 -5.07 -12.00
C GLN A 358 -12.70 -4.53 -12.06
N THR A 359 -11.87 -5.09 -12.94
CA THR A 359 -10.63 -4.44 -13.35
C THR A 359 -10.99 -3.27 -14.28
N HIS A 360 -10.87 -2.04 -13.81
CA HIS A 360 -11.04 -0.85 -14.65
C HIS A 360 -9.70 -0.54 -15.32
N VAL A 361 -9.57 -0.88 -16.60
CA VAL A 361 -8.54 -0.29 -17.46
C VAL A 361 -9.05 1.09 -17.83
N GLY A 362 -8.51 2.13 -17.19
CA GLY A 362 -8.85 3.52 -17.47
C GLY A 362 -8.51 3.86 -18.92
N ASN A 363 -9.48 4.43 -19.64
CA ASN A 363 -9.23 5.06 -20.93
C ASN A 363 -9.46 6.57 -20.75
N SER A 364 -8.38 7.33 -20.77
CA SER A 364 -8.40 8.77 -20.89
C SER A 364 -8.70 9.19 -22.33
N GLN A 365 -9.50 10.24 -22.45
CA GLN A 365 -9.67 11.16 -23.57
C GLN A 365 -10.88 11.00 -24.52
N GLN A 366 -11.60 12.12 -24.57
CA GLN A 366 -12.62 12.51 -25.53
C GLN A 366 -12.03 12.69 -26.92
N ASN A 367 -12.66 12.12 -27.96
CA ASN A 367 -13.28 12.83 -29.09
C ASN A 367 -13.62 11.83 -30.20
N GLY A 368 -14.80 12.01 -30.80
CA GLY A 368 -15.53 10.94 -31.48
C GLY A 368 -15.06 10.52 -32.87
N HIS A 369 -15.21 9.23 -33.16
CA HIS A 369 -15.83 8.70 -34.38
C HIS A 369 -16.08 7.18 -34.22
N GLN A 370 -17.01 6.64 -35.00
CA GLN A 370 -17.62 5.30 -34.94
C GLN A 370 -16.68 4.07 -35.05
N PRO A 371 -17.17 2.84 -34.75
CA PRO A 371 -16.35 1.77 -34.18
C PRO A 371 -15.75 0.80 -35.21
N HIS A 372 -14.49 0.42 -35.00
CA HIS A 372 -13.94 -0.83 -35.53
C HIS A 372 -13.64 -1.78 -34.38
N ARG A 373 -14.28 -2.96 -34.42
CA ARG A 373 -14.03 -4.10 -33.54
C ARG A 373 -12.55 -4.54 -33.63
N ARG A 374 -11.83 -4.55 -32.51
CA ARG A 374 -10.65 -5.41 -32.33
C ARG A 374 -10.91 -6.37 -31.18
N LEU A 375 -10.84 -7.66 -31.51
CA LEU A 375 -10.89 -8.79 -30.59
C LEU A 375 -9.59 -8.87 -29.78
N CYS A 376 -9.71 -9.06 -28.47
CA CYS A 376 -8.60 -9.47 -27.60
C CYS A 376 -8.23 -10.94 -27.91
N MET A 377 -7.05 -11.16 -28.47
CA MET A 377 -6.42 -12.49 -28.58
C MET A 377 -5.76 -12.82 -27.23
N GLY A 378 -6.21 -13.92 -26.61
CA GLY A 378 -5.49 -14.55 -25.50
C GLY A 378 -4.36 -15.42 -26.03
N GLN A 379 -3.15 -15.22 -25.51
CA GLN A 379 -2.02 -16.12 -25.70
C GLN A 379 -2.27 -17.43 -24.92
N ARG A 380 -2.14 -18.57 -25.61
CA ARG A 380 -1.67 -19.83 -25.00
C ARG A 380 -0.65 -20.50 -25.93
N GLN A 381 0.27 -21.15 -25.24
CA GLN A 381 1.50 -21.81 -25.66
C GLN A 381 1.33 -22.93 -26.69
N GLY A 382 2.39 -23.15 -27.48
CA GLY A 382 3.18 -24.37 -27.44
C GLY A 382 2.61 -25.64 -28.09
N ASP A 383 3.41 -26.22 -28.98
CA ASP A 383 3.35 -27.57 -29.57
C ASP A 383 2.18 -27.80 -30.55
N ASP A 384 2.34 -28.37 -31.75
CA ASP A 384 3.30 -29.37 -32.20
C ASP A 384 3.41 -29.32 -33.75
N ALA A 385 4.60 -29.61 -34.27
CA ALA A 385 4.83 -29.75 -35.71
C ALA A 385 4.31 -31.11 -36.22
N ARG A 386 3.51 -31.12 -37.31
CA ARG A 386 3.69 -32.03 -38.47
C ARG A 386 2.58 -31.92 -39.54
N HIS A 387 3.09 -31.74 -40.77
CA HIS A 387 2.72 -32.42 -42.02
C HIS A 387 1.45 -32.04 -42.83
N LEU A 388 1.77 -31.64 -44.07
CA LEU A 388 1.25 -32.12 -45.36
C LEU A 388 0.06 -31.42 -46.04
N HIS A 389 0.44 -30.80 -47.17
CA HIS A 389 -0.17 -30.87 -48.50
C HIS A 389 -1.58 -30.32 -48.75
N GLY A 390 -1.66 -29.50 -49.80
CA GLY A 390 -2.72 -29.71 -50.80
C GLY A 390 -3.29 -28.45 -51.43
N LYS A 391 -2.65 -28.00 -52.51
CA LYS A 391 -3.20 -27.49 -53.77
C LYS A 391 -4.57 -26.79 -53.79
N GLY A 392 -4.58 -25.65 -54.49
CA GLY A 392 -5.44 -25.47 -55.67
C GLY A 392 -6.38 -24.27 -55.60
N GLY A 393 -6.22 -23.36 -56.56
CA GLY A 393 -7.11 -22.22 -56.81
C GLY A 393 -6.34 -21.00 -57.26
#